data_AF-A0A357HWV8-F1
#
_entry.id   AF-A0A357HWV8-F1
#
_cell.length_a   1.000
_cell.length_b   1.000
_cell.length_c   1.000
_cell.angle_alpha   90.00
_cell.angle_beta   90.00
_cell.angle_gamma   90.00
#
_symmetry.space_group_name_H-M   'P 1'
#
loop_
_entity.id
_entity.type
_entity.pdbx_description
1 polymer ?
#
loop_
_entity_poly.entity_id
_entity_poly.type
_entity_poly.pdbx_seq_one_letter_code
_entity_poly.pdbx_strand_id
1 'polypeptide(L)'
;MAELLVSISITLLVSTAAGAIDLGSSDVYGTAAVGSSENSGLTMGWGGHVGPRDASLWHPSDSEHLELKDPKGWKVSLETGALKTGFSASFEDITAPDLELTDLRYAYELPYTDRQKKSNASSTWYENVYVNQETIGSPGESTVLELDTLVVKSDAVLRIEGDVMIHLPAENQTSIEVIESGKIELAPDATLTIYVAGDTKVTGGGIFNEIAPHQFQIWGTATNSQRIDFLNNGQFSGVIYAPNASVKIKGDSDLYGSIVCADIILTGSGSFRYDESLANYAGDTTSSGPPEVTFVEELSGDERAPYLAYFNL
;
A
#
# COMPACT_ATOMS: atom_id res chain seq x y z
N MET A 1 -3.07 -2.53 -41.67
CA MET A 1 -2.55 -3.48 -40.66
C MET A 1 -2.61 -2.75 -39.34
N ALA A 2 -3.33 -3.30 -38.36
CA ALA A 2 -3.42 -2.71 -37.04
C ALA A 2 -2.20 -3.16 -36.22
N GLU A 3 -1.40 -2.21 -35.74
CA GLU A 3 -0.38 -2.46 -34.74
C GLU A 3 -0.90 -1.97 -33.40
N LEU A 4 -1.00 -2.92 -32.47
CA LEU A 4 -1.28 -2.71 -31.06
C LEU A 4 0.02 -2.21 -30.40
N LEU A 5 0.07 -0.91 -30.08
CA LEU A 5 1.13 -0.32 -29.26
C LEU A 5 0.74 -0.48 -27.80
N VAL A 6 1.46 -1.36 -27.09
CA VAL A 6 1.36 -1.49 -25.63
C VAL A 6 2.14 -0.33 -25.00
N SER A 7 1.42 0.65 -24.44
CA SER A 7 2.00 1.65 -23.55
C SER A 7 2.07 1.06 -22.16
N ILE A 8 3.29 0.78 -21.67
CA ILE A 8 3.50 0.39 -20.28
C ILE A 8 3.57 1.69 -19.46
N SER A 9 2.46 2.09 -18.84
CA SER A 9 2.47 3.10 -17.78
C SER A 9 2.89 2.40 -16.48
N ILE A 10 4.13 2.62 -16.05
CA ILE A 10 4.55 2.29 -14.70
C ILE A 10 4.11 3.47 -13.82
N THR A 11 2.97 3.32 -13.14
CA THR A 11 2.58 4.23 -12.05
C THR A 11 3.42 3.90 -10.83
N LEU A 12 4.54 4.59 -10.66
CA LEU A 12 5.38 4.49 -9.48
C LEU A 12 4.85 5.45 -8.40
N LEU A 13 4.59 4.92 -7.19
CA LEU A 13 4.15 5.69 -6.03
C LEU A 13 5.19 6.76 -5.63
N VAL A 14 4.69 7.91 -5.21
CA VAL A 14 5.45 9.14 -5.05
C VAL A 14 5.56 9.50 -3.57
N SER A 15 6.81 9.69 -3.11
CA SER A 15 7.13 10.25 -1.80
C SER A 15 7.29 11.78 -1.85
N THR A 16 6.92 12.47 -0.77
CA THR A 16 6.95 13.95 -0.63
C THR A 16 8.19 14.48 0.09
N ALA A 17 9.19 13.64 0.41
CA ALA A 17 10.45 14.07 1.03
C ALA A 17 11.68 13.48 0.31
N ALA A 18 12.85 14.11 0.53
CA ALA A 18 14.03 13.98 -0.33
C ALA A 18 14.44 12.52 -0.63
N GLY A 19 14.45 12.17 -1.91
CA GLY A 19 14.80 10.82 -2.40
C GLY A 19 13.65 9.96 -2.96
N ALA A 20 12.54 10.56 -3.40
CA ALA A 20 11.37 9.86 -3.98
C ALA A 20 11.67 8.87 -5.13
N ILE A 21 12.79 8.98 -5.85
CA ILE A 21 13.26 8.02 -6.86
C ILE A 21 14.79 7.92 -6.78
N ASP A 22 15.37 6.75 -6.48
CA ASP A 22 16.83 6.48 -6.57
C ASP A 22 17.15 5.65 -7.82
N LEU A 23 17.73 6.30 -8.82
CA LEU A 23 18.22 5.68 -10.05
C LEU A 23 19.74 5.57 -9.93
N GLY A 24 20.30 4.41 -9.57
CA GLY A 24 21.76 4.23 -9.44
C GLY A 24 22.58 4.60 -10.69
N SER A 25 23.31 3.67 -11.31
CA SER A 25 23.96 3.94 -12.60
C SER A 25 23.03 3.56 -13.75
N SER A 26 21.90 4.28 -13.88
CA SER A 26 20.82 3.90 -14.80
C SER A 26 20.26 5.09 -15.57
N ASP A 27 19.79 4.82 -16.79
CA ASP A 27 19.20 5.80 -17.69
C ASP A 27 17.68 5.63 -17.76
N VAL A 28 16.95 6.74 -17.64
CA VAL A 28 15.53 6.88 -17.90
C VAL A 28 15.37 7.71 -19.16
N TYR A 29 14.94 7.04 -20.24
CA TYR A 29 14.58 7.72 -21.47
C TYR A 29 13.10 8.10 -21.42
N GLY A 30 12.79 9.40 -21.37
CA GLY A 30 11.42 9.90 -21.21
C GLY A 30 11.29 10.87 -20.04
N THR A 31 10.18 10.79 -19.29
CA THR A 31 9.86 11.71 -18.20
C THR A 31 9.89 11.02 -16.83
N ALA A 32 10.46 11.66 -15.82
CA ALA A 32 10.28 11.35 -14.41
C ALA A 32 9.46 12.47 -13.73
N ALA A 33 8.67 12.13 -12.71
CA ALA A 33 7.93 13.11 -11.94
C ALA A 33 8.22 12.92 -10.44
N VAL A 34 8.54 14.00 -9.73
CA VAL A 34 8.84 13.97 -8.30
C VAL A 34 7.99 14.98 -7.54
N GLY A 35 7.43 14.56 -6.40
CA GLY A 35 6.49 15.32 -5.58
C GLY A 35 7.13 16.44 -4.74
N SER A 36 8.23 17.02 -5.22
CA SER A 36 8.97 18.10 -4.54
C SER A 36 8.94 19.36 -5.37
N SER A 37 8.63 20.51 -4.75
CA SER A 37 8.69 21.83 -5.39
C SER A 37 10.11 22.30 -5.71
N GLU A 38 11.14 21.58 -5.25
CA GLU A 38 12.56 21.95 -5.37
C GLU A 38 13.40 20.94 -6.16
N ASN A 39 12.79 20.06 -6.96
CA ASN A 39 13.46 18.92 -7.63
C ASN A 39 14.16 17.95 -6.64
N SER A 40 13.93 18.07 -5.34
CA SER A 40 14.66 17.35 -4.28
C SER A 40 14.24 15.87 -4.10
N GLY A 41 13.41 15.33 -5.00
CA GLY A 41 12.91 13.95 -4.94
C GLY A 41 13.60 12.97 -5.90
N LEU A 42 14.55 13.38 -6.73
CA LEU A 42 15.25 12.50 -7.67
C LEU A 42 16.71 12.35 -7.23
N THR A 43 17.09 11.16 -6.78
CA THR A 43 18.47 10.77 -6.49
C THR A 43 19.00 9.96 -7.67
N MET A 44 20.19 10.30 -8.15
CA MET A 44 20.84 9.56 -9.24
C MET A 44 22.27 9.17 -8.90
N GLY A 45 22.67 7.96 -9.30
CA GLY A 45 24.03 7.47 -9.23
C GLY A 45 24.88 7.90 -10.42
N TRP A 46 26.16 7.49 -10.39
CA TRP A 46 27.16 7.96 -11.35
C TRP A 46 26.80 7.57 -12.78
N GLY A 47 26.72 8.55 -13.67
CA GLY A 47 26.46 8.37 -15.10
C GLY A 47 25.00 8.15 -15.50
N GLY A 48 24.03 8.32 -14.59
CA GLY A 48 22.62 8.21 -14.92
C GLY A 48 22.06 9.40 -15.71
N HIS A 49 21.03 9.14 -16.51
CA HIS A 49 20.37 10.12 -17.38
C HIS A 49 18.84 10.14 -17.20
N VAL A 50 18.19 11.31 -17.17
CA VAL A 50 16.73 11.46 -17.32
C VAL A 50 16.44 12.46 -18.44
N GLY A 51 15.91 11.99 -19.56
CA GLY A 51 15.65 12.84 -20.73
C GLY A 51 15.52 12.08 -22.06
N PRO A 52 15.50 12.79 -23.19
CA PRO A 52 15.44 12.16 -24.51
C PRO A 52 16.61 11.21 -24.76
N ARG A 53 16.33 10.05 -25.36
CA ARG A 53 17.38 9.07 -25.75
C ARG A 53 18.33 9.63 -26.81
N ASP A 54 17.79 10.41 -27.74
CA ASP A 54 18.58 11.07 -28.79
C ASP A 54 19.09 12.41 -28.25
N ALA A 55 20.42 12.56 -28.22
CA ALA A 55 21.10 13.77 -27.77
C ALA A 55 20.70 15.02 -28.58
N SER A 56 20.26 14.87 -29.83
CA SER A 56 19.80 15.98 -30.68
C SER A 56 18.45 16.55 -30.26
N LEU A 57 17.68 15.82 -29.44
CA LEU A 57 16.38 16.23 -28.93
C LEU A 57 16.47 16.96 -27.57
N TRP A 58 17.68 17.15 -27.04
CA TRP A 58 17.91 17.91 -25.82
C TRP A 58 17.80 19.40 -26.12
N HIS A 59 17.16 20.15 -25.22
CA HIS A 59 17.07 21.58 -25.42
C HIS A 59 18.45 22.23 -25.23
N PRO A 60 18.87 23.21 -26.05
CA PRO A 60 20.17 23.84 -25.91
C PRO A 60 20.43 24.46 -24.53
N SER A 61 19.42 24.92 -23.80
CA SER A 61 19.61 25.38 -22.41
C SER A 61 19.72 24.24 -21.39
N ASP A 62 19.30 23.00 -21.71
CA ASP A 62 19.70 21.83 -20.91
C ASP A 62 21.21 21.61 -20.98
N SER A 63 21.85 22.07 -22.07
CA SER A 63 23.31 22.01 -22.24
C SER A 63 24.08 23.02 -21.39
N GLU A 64 23.43 24.09 -20.90
CA GLU A 64 23.99 25.00 -19.90
C GLU A 64 23.87 24.42 -18.47
N HIS A 65 22.94 23.48 -18.25
CA HIS A 65 22.79 22.69 -17.03
C HIS A 65 23.53 21.33 -17.05
N LEU A 66 24.21 20.99 -18.15
CA LEU A 66 25.18 19.88 -18.21
C LEU A 66 26.30 19.99 -17.15
N GLU A 67 26.47 21.19 -16.57
CA GLU A 67 27.37 21.48 -15.46
C GLU A 67 26.67 21.73 -14.11
N LEU A 68 25.41 21.32 -13.91
CA LEU A 68 24.90 21.04 -12.57
C LEU A 68 25.62 19.80 -12.02
N LYS A 69 26.89 20.00 -11.69
CA LYS A 69 27.68 19.13 -10.84
C LYS A 69 27.01 19.06 -9.48
N ASP A 70 26.12 18.10 -9.30
CA ASP A 70 26.39 17.21 -8.18
C ASP A 70 27.76 16.59 -8.46
N PRO A 71 28.71 16.55 -7.51
CA PRO A 71 30.01 15.89 -7.67
C PRO A 71 29.96 14.44 -8.23
N LYS A 72 28.77 13.86 -8.41
CA LYS A 72 28.47 12.51 -8.90
C LYS A 72 28.12 12.39 -10.40
N GLY A 73 28.01 13.46 -11.20
CA GLY A 73 28.01 13.38 -12.68
C GLY A 73 26.77 12.78 -13.39
N TRP A 74 25.55 13.16 -12.99
CA TRP A 74 24.28 12.78 -13.63
C TRP A 74 23.71 13.91 -14.53
N LYS A 75 22.82 13.58 -15.48
CA LYS A 75 22.19 14.54 -16.44
C LYS A 75 20.66 14.49 -16.41
N VAL A 76 19.99 15.63 -16.29
CA VAL A 76 18.53 15.76 -16.35
C VAL A 76 18.14 16.86 -17.34
N SER A 77 17.17 16.60 -18.21
CA SER A 77 16.58 17.62 -19.08
C SER A 77 15.38 18.28 -18.40
N LEU A 78 15.44 19.59 -18.15
CA LEU A 78 14.38 20.33 -17.47
C LEU A 78 13.44 20.98 -18.49
N GLU A 79 13.99 21.42 -19.62
CA GLU A 79 13.29 22.24 -20.60
C GLU A 79 12.48 21.41 -21.61
N THR A 80 12.81 20.11 -21.74
CA THR A 80 11.97 19.17 -22.49
C THR A 80 10.78 18.64 -21.68
N GLY A 81 10.66 19.02 -20.40
CA GLY A 81 9.66 18.48 -19.48
C GLY A 81 9.96 17.04 -19.02
N ALA A 82 11.20 16.58 -19.17
CA ALA A 82 11.63 15.26 -18.71
C ALA A 82 11.67 15.13 -17.18
N LEU A 83 11.66 16.25 -16.44
CA LEU A 83 11.35 16.27 -15.02
C LEU A 83 10.10 17.13 -14.78
N LYS A 84 9.04 16.53 -14.22
CA LYS A 84 7.85 17.26 -13.76
C LYS A 84 7.86 17.36 -12.23
N THR A 85 7.76 18.58 -11.73
CA THR A 85 7.57 18.90 -10.31
C THR A 85 6.22 19.57 -10.09
N GLY A 86 5.70 19.50 -8.87
CA GLY A 86 4.52 20.27 -8.50
C GLY A 86 3.20 19.51 -8.45
N PHE A 87 3.21 18.18 -8.31
CA PHE A 87 2.07 17.52 -7.69
C PHE A 87 2.38 17.35 -6.20
N SER A 88 1.56 17.96 -5.36
CA SER A 88 1.53 17.72 -3.91
C SER A 88 0.40 16.73 -3.64
N ALA A 89 0.72 15.55 -3.12
CA ALA A 89 -0.29 14.73 -2.48
C ALA A 89 -0.39 15.21 -1.02
N SER A 90 -1.46 15.91 -0.68
CA SER A 90 -1.84 16.09 0.73
C SER A 90 -2.60 14.84 1.14
N PHE A 91 -2.00 14.04 2.00
CA PHE A 91 -2.69 12.93 2.64
C PHE A 91 -3.32 13.46 3.93
N GLU A 92 -4.60 13.16 4.13
CA GLU A 92 -5.27 13.45 5.39
C GLU A 92 -4.88 12.38 6.40
N ASP A 93 -4.55 12.81 7.63
CA ASP A 93 -4.40 11.90 8.76
C ASP A 93 -5.76 11.22 8.99
N ILE A 94 -5.73 9.90 9.18
CA ILE A 94 -6.92 9.11 9.43
C ILE A 94 -7.02 8.85 10.92
N THR A 95 -8.18 9.17 11.49
CA THR A 95 -8.58 8.72 12.81
C THR A 95 -9.63 7.63 12.67
N ALA A 96 -9.61 6.65 13.56
CA ALA A 96 -10.72 5.69 13.66
C ALA A 96 -12.03 6.46 13.90
N PRO A 97 -13.14 6.10 13.26
CA PRO A 97 -14.43 6.70 13.54
C PRO A 97 -14.88 6.32 14.95
N ASP A 98 -15.53 7.26 15.64
CA ASP A 98 -16.17 6.99 16.93
C ASP A 98 -17.41 6.12 16.71
N LEU A 99 -17.27 4.80 16.87
CA LEU A 99 -18.36 3.83 16.79
C LEU A 99 -18.63 3.18 18.16
N GLU A 100 -19.86 2.73 18.36
CA GLU A 100 -20.25 1.97 19.56
C GLU A 100 -19.58 0.58 19.52
N LEU A 101 -18.75 0.30 20.54
CA LEU A 101 -18.06 -0.98 20.65
C LEU A 101 -19.05 -2.11 20.93
N THR A 102 -18.96 -3.17 20.13
CA THR A 102 -19.74 -4.40 20.37
C THR A 102 -19.04 -5.33 21.36
N ASP A 103 -17.71 -5.30 21.40
CA ASP A 103 -16.87 -6.10 22.29
C ASP A 103 -15.50 -5.41 22.47
N LEU A 104 -14.85 -5.64 23.62
CA LEU A 104 -13.56 -5.05 23.98
C LEU A 104 -12.63 -6.14 24.50
N ARG A 105 -11.46 -6.30 23.87
CA ARG A 105 -10.50 -7.35 24.24
C ARG A 105 -9.08 -6.80 24.28
N TYR A 106 -8.45 -6.81 25.44
CA TYR A 106 -7.10 -6.28 25.60
C TYR A 106 -6.04 -6.99 24.74
N ALA A 107 -6.15 -8.30 24.51
CA ALA A 107 -5.24 -9.02 23.62
C ALA A 107 -5.99 -10.14 22.90
N TYR A 108 -5.76 -10.26 21.59
CA TYR A 108 -6.31 -11.33 20.76
C TYR A 108 -5.16 -12.17 20.20
N GLU A 109 -4.80 -13.26 20.88
CA GLU A 109 -3.72 -14.15 20.46
C GLU A 109 -4.23 -15.55 20.14
N LEU A 110 -4.19 -15.99 18.88
CA LEU A 110 -4.45 -17.38 18.49
C LEU A 110 -3.14 -18.16 18.33
N PRO A 111 -3.05 -19.43 18.77
CA PRO A 111 -4.05 -20.10 19.58
C PRO A 111 -4.01 -19.65 21.04
N TYR A 112 -5.16 -19.25 21.59
CA TYR A 112 -5.29 -19.03 23.04
C TYR A 112 -5.78 -20.32 23.70
N THR A 113 -5.69 -20.32 25.03
CA THR A 113 -6.22 -21.39 25.85
C THR A 113 -7.65 -21.07 26.29
N ASP A 114 -8.62 -21.82 25.77
CA ASP A 114 -9.97 -21.85 26.34
C ASP A 114 -10.02 -22.86 27.49
N ARG A 115 -10.61 -22.48 28.63
CA ARG A 115 -10.82 -23.41 29.75
C ARG A 115 -12.18 -24.05 29.61
N GLN A 116 -12.21 -25.23 28.99
CA GLN A 116 -13.44 -26.00 28.88
C GLN A 116 -13.72 -26.82 30.12
N LYS A 117 -14.96 -26.73 30.60
CA LYS A 117 -15.48 -27.59 31.66
C LYS A 117 -15.79 -28.97 31.08
N LYS A 118 -15.13 -30.01 31.59
CA LYS A 118 -15.43 -31.41 31.30
C LYS A 118 -16.09 -32.04 32.51
N SER A 119 -17.02 -32.94 32.28
CA SER A 119 -17.65 -33.71 33.35
C SER A 119 -17.97 -35.12 32.91
N ASN A 120 -17.87 -36.05 33.86
CA ASN A 120 -18.49 -37.37 33.78
C ASN A 120 -19.47 -37.53 34.95
N ALA A 121 -20.08 -38.72 35.08
CA ALA A 121 -21.07 -39.00 36.12
C ALA A 121 -20.56 -38.79 37.57
N SER A 122 -19.25 -38.73 37.80
CA SER A 122 -18.65 -38.70 39.13
C SER A 122 -17.76 -37.49 39.41
N SER A 123 -17.41 -36.68 38.40
CA SER A 123 -16.49 -35.56 38.57
C SER A 123 -16.65 -34.50 37.49
N THR A 124 -16.22 -33.29 37.82
CA THR A 124 -16.07 -32.16 36.91
C THR A 124 -14.65 -31.62 37.05
N TRP A 125 -13.97 -31.39 35.93
CA TRP A 125 -12.66 -30.74 35.89
C TRP A 125 -12.63 -29.73 34.75
N TYR A 126 -11.61 -28.87 34.74
CA TYR A 126 -11.35 -27.95 33.64
C TYR A 126 -10.12 -28.43 32.89
N GLU A 127 -10.22 -28.49 31.58
CA GLU A 127 -9.12 -28.82 30.69
C GLU A 127 -8.79 -27.62 29.81
N ASN A 128 -7.51 -27.37 29.62
CA ASN A 128 -7.03 -26.35 28.70
C ASN A 128 -7.16 -26.90 27.29
N VAL A 129 -7.95 -26.22 26.45
CA VAL A 129 -8.13 -26.55 25.04
C VAL A 129 -7.55 -25.41 24.22
N TYR A 130 -6.61 -25.71 23.34
CA TYR A 130 -6.10 -24.73 22.39
C TYR A 130 -7.15 -24.46 21.31
N VAL A 131 -7.47 -23.19 21.12
CA VAL A 131 -8.36 -22.74 20.07
C VAL A 131 -7.51 -22.27 18.90
N ASN A 132 -7.35 -23.13 17.89
CA ASN A 132 -6.61 -22.79 16.66
C ASN A 132 -7.49 -22.11 15.62
N GLN A 133 -8.80 -21.98 15.86
CA GLN A 133 -9.69 -21.28 14.95
C GLN A 133 -10.76 -20.53 15.74
N GLU A 134 -10.95 -19.26 15.42
CA GLU A 134 -12.00 -18.43 15.98
C GLU A 134 -12.67 -17.60 14.87
N THR A 135 -13.97 -17.36 15.01
CA THR A 135 -14.74 -16.49 14.12
C THR A 135 -15.08 -15.19 14.86
N ILE A 136 -14.79 -14.05 14.24
CA ILE A 136 -15.26 -12.73 14.67
C ILE A 136 -16.40 -12.28 13.75
N GLY A 137 -17.43 -11.70 14.37
CA GLY A 137 -18.60 -11.17 13.68
C GLY A 137 -19.65 -12.21 13.37
N SER A 138 -20.66 -11.80 12.61
CA SER A 138 -21.79 -12.63 12.22
C SER A 138 -22.34 -12.16 10.87
N PRO A 139 -22.82 -13.05 10.00
CA PRO A 139 -23.30 -12.66 8.67
C PRO A 139 -24.38 -11.57 8.73
N GLY A 140 -24.15 -10.46 8.02
CA GLY A 140 -25.09 -9.34 7.94
C GLY A 140 -25.12 -8.40 9.16
N GLU A 141 -24.26 -8.63 10.15
CA GLU A 141 -24.16 -7.80 11.35
C GLU A 141 -22.87 -6.97 11.34
N SER A 142 -22.91 -5.79 11.95
CA SER A 142 -21.72 -4.97 12.18
C SER A 142 -21.13 -5.27 13.55
N THR A 143 -19.81 -5.49 13.60
CA THR A 143 -19.05 -5.79 14.82
C THR A 143 -17.89 -4.82 14.92
N VAL A 144 -17.82 -4.07 16.03
CA VAL A 144 -16.73 -3.15 16.33
C VAL A 144 -15.97 -3.66 17.54
N LEU A 145 -14.65 -3.82 17.38
CA LEU A 145 -13.72 -4.30 18.40
C LEU A 145 -12.65 -3.26 18.72
N GLU A 146 -12.30 -3.16 19.98
CA GLU A 146 -11.09 -2.47 20.43
C GLU A 146 -10.10 -3.47 21.04
N LEU A 147 -8.87 -3.48 20.51
CA LEU A 147 -7.80 -4.41 20.85
C LEU A 147 -6.49 -3.68 21.15
N ASP A 148 -5.64 -4.18 22.05
CA ASP A 148 -4.24 -3.71 22.10
C ASP A 148 -3.39 -4.45 21.06
N THR A 149 -3.60 -5.75 20.91
CA THR A 149 -2.86 -6.61 19.96
C THR A 149 -3.74 -7.66 19.30
N LEU A 150 -3.40 -8.01 18.06
CA LEU A 150 -3.94 -9.09 17.26
C LEU A 150 -2.80 -9.98 16.74
N VAL A 151 -2.70 -11.19 17.28
CA VAL A 151 -1.68 -12.18 16.91
C VAL A 151 -2.34 -13.46 16.42
N VAL A 152 -2.03 -13.87 15.19
CA VAL A 152 -2.43 -15.17 14.61
C VAL A 152 -1.17 -16.00 14.42
N LYS A 153 -0.97 -17.00 15.29
CA LYS A 153 0.21 -17.88 15.27
C LYS A 153 0.07 -18.98 14.23
N SER A 154 1.14 -19.74 14.08
CA SER A 154 1.23 -20.92 13.22
C SER A 154 0.03 -21.84 13.37
N ASP A 155 -0.49 -22.31 12.24
CA ASP A 155 -1.63 -23.21 12.08
C ASP A 155 -2.96 -22.68 12.68
N ALA A 156 -3.03 -21.39 13.04
CA ALA A 156 -4.24 -20.75 13.50
C ALA A 156 -4.97 -19.99 12.41
N VAL A 157 -6.31 -19.98 12.47
CA VAL A 157 -7.18 -19.29 11.53
C VAL A 157 -8.10 -18.33 12.27
N LEU A 158 -7.99 -17.04 11.97
CA LEU A 158 -8.99 -16.05 12.32
C LEU A 158 -9.98 -15.91 11.16
N ARG A 159 -11.23 -16.30 11.37
CA ARG A 159 -12.31 -16.15 10.40
C ARG A 159 -13.12 -14.89 10.68
N ILE A 160 -13.50 -14.16 9.63
CA ILE A 160 -14.30 -12.95 9.70
C ILE A 160 -15.64 -13.18 8.99
N GLU A 161 -16.74 -12.82 9.65
CA GLU A 161 -18.09 -12.84 9.10
C GLU A 161 -18.82 -11.52 9.38
N GLY A 162 -19.63 -11.05 8.43
CA GLY A 162 -20.29 -9.74 8.53
C GLY A 162 -19.33 -8.56 8.32
N ASP A 163 -19.71 -7.40 8.86
CA ASP A 163 -18.93 -6.17 8.75
C ASP A 163 -18.13 -5.94 10.03
N VAL A 164 -16.83 -6.21 10.00
CA VAL A 164 -15.96 -6.15 11.18
C VAL A 164 -15.04 -4.93 11.10
N MET A 165 -15.09 -4.10 12.14
CA MET A 165 -14.13 -3.03 12.38
C MET A 165 -13.27 -3.36 13.60
N ILE A 166 -11.96 -3.25 13.46
CA ILE A 166 -11.00 -3.45 14.56
C ILE A 166 -10.22 -2.16 14.76
N HIS A 167 -10.21 -1.65 15.99
CA HIS A 167 -9.41 -0.51 16.40
C HIS A 167 -8.24 -0.98 17.29
N LEU A 168 -7.02 -0.65 16.87
CA LEU A 168 -5.76 -0.92 17.58
C LEU A 168 -5.03 0.43 17.83
N PRO A 169 -5.40 1.17 18.91
CA PRO A 169 -4.96 2.56 19.12
C PRO A 169 -3.52 2.70 19.62
N ALA A 170 -2.89 1.62 20.06
CA ALA A 170 -1.58 1.67 20.71
C ALA A 170 -0.43 1.87 19.71
N GLU A 171 0.21 3.03 19.78
CA GLU A 171 1.44 3.35 19.03
C GLU A 171 2.69 2.69 19.64
N ASN A 172 3.79 2.67 18.89
CA ASN A 172 5.13 2.24 19.33
C ASN A 172 5.24 0.76 19.77
N GLN A 173 4.35 -0.09 19.29
CA GLN A 173 4.39 -1.53 19.49
C GLN A 173 3.98 -2.27 18.21
N THR A 174 4.27 -3.57 18.12
CA THR A 174 3.64 -4.42 17.10
C THR A 174 2.22 -4.75 17.54
N SER A 175 1.24 -4.25 16.79
CA SER A 175 -0.18 -4.43 17.10
C SER A 175 -0.80 -5.57 16.30
N ILE A 176 -0.27 -5.88 15.11
CA ILE A 176 -0.73 -6.98 14.27
C ILE A 176 0.43 -7.90 13.95
N GLU A 177 0.31 -9.18 14.30
CA GLU A 177 1.25 -10.23 13.92
C GLU A 177 0.53 -11.44 13.33
N VAL A 178 0.80 -11.76 12.07
CA VAL A 178 0.41 -13.04 11.46
C VAL A 178 1.70 -13.81 11.18
N ILE A 179 1.90 -14.95 11.83
CA ILE A 179 3.18 -15.66 11.79
C ILE A 179 3.07 -17.09 11.27
N GLU A 180 4.13 -17.52 10.57
CA GLU A 180 4.34 -18.85 9.99
C GLU A 180 3.27 -19.33 9.01
N SER A 181 2.28 -20.09 9.46
CA SER A 181 1.16 -20.59 8.63
C SER A 181 -0.19 -20.02 9.09
N GLY A 182 -0.19 -19.04 10.00
CA GLY A 182 -1.38 -18.36 10.47
C GLY A 182 -2.12 -17.63 9.35
N LYS A 183 -3.45 -17.54 9.46
CA LYS A 183 -4.33 -16.98 8.42
C LYS A 183 -5.42 -16.10 8.99
N ILE A 184 -5.76 -15.05 8.24
CA ILE A 184 -6.99 -14.30 8.38
C ILE A 184 -7.83 -14.56 7.13
N GLU A 185 -9.03 -15.10 7.30
CA GLU A 185 -9.93 -15.50 6.21
C GLU A 185 -11.27 -14.76 6.37
N LEU A 186 -11.72 -14.02 5.35
CA LEU A 186 -13.06 -13.42 5.36
C LEU A 186 -14.04 -14.30 4.58
N ALA A 187 -15.26 -14.41 5.08
CA ALA A 187 -16.36 -14.98 4.31
C ALA A 187 -16.66 -14.13 3.05
N PRO A 188 -17.32 -14.69 2.01
CA PRO A 188 -17.51 -14.01 0.72
C PRO A 188 -18.15 -12.64 0.78
N ASP A 189 -19.08 -12.42 1.72
CA ASP A 189 -19.80 -11.15 1.88
C ASP A 189 -19.29 -10.33 3.09
N ALA A 190 -18.21 -10.77 3.74
CA ALA A 190 -17.67 -10.10 4.90
C ALA A 190 -16.75 -8.94 4.50
N THR A 191 -16.69 -7.93 5.36
CA THR A 191 -15.74 -6.83 5.27
C THR A 191 -14.91 -6.75 6.55
N LEU A 192 -13.63 -6.40 6.40
CA LEU A 192 -12.73 -6.17 7.52
C LEU A 192 -12.06 -4.81 7.32
N THR A 193 -12.27 -3.91 8.29
CA THR A 193 -11.60 -2.63 8.36
C THR A 193 -10.78 -2.57 9.63
N ILE A 194 -9.47 -2.37 9.51
CA ILE A 194 -8.57 -2.27 10.66
C ILE A 194 -7.99 -0.86 10.73
N TYR A 195 -8.25 -0.15 11.82
CA TYR A 195 -7.55 1.09 12.18
C TYR A 195 -6.41 0.74 13.14
N VAL A 196 -5.17 0.98 12.72
CA VAL A 196 -3.99 0.52 13.47
C VAL A 196 -2.96 1.63 13.61
N ALA A 197 -2.58 1.92 14.86
CA ALA A 197 -1.55 2.90 15.21
C ALA A 197 -0.17 2.25 15.38
N GLY A 198 -0.11 0.98 15.78
CA GLY A 198 1.14 0.23 15.93
C GLY A 198 1.65 -0.41 14.64
N ASP A 199 2.78 -1.10 14.72
CA ASP A 199 3.39 -1.82 13.60
C ASP A 199 2.55 -3.06 13.21
N THR A 200 2.54 -3.37 11.92
CA THR A 200 1.93 -4.58 11.34
C THR A 200 3.02 -5.46 10.75
N LYS A 201 2.97 -6.75 11.06
CA LYS A 201 3.95 -7.73 10.58
C LYS A 201 3.26 -9.03 10.17
N VAL A 202 3.40 -9.39 8.90
CA VAL A 202 2.89 -10.62 8.32
C VAL A 202 4.07 -11.45 7.82
N THR A 203 4.23 -12.66 8.35
CA THR A 203 5.33 -13.57 7.99
C THR A 203 4.82 -14.97 7.68
N GLY A 204 4.96 -15.46 6.45
CA GLY A 204 4.47 -16.78 6.04
C GLY A 204 2.95 -16.96 6.19
N GLY A 205 2.33 -17.86 5.42
CA GLY A 205 0.90 -18.22 5.55
C GLY A 205 -0.06 -17.15 5.02
N GLY A 206 0.28 -15.89 5.27
CA GLY A 206 -0.31 -14.68 4.73
C GLY A 206 -1.73 -14.41 5.21
N ILE A 207 -2.19 -13.21 4.89
CA ILE A 207 -3.61 -12.89 4.87
C ILE A 207 -4.11 -13.33 3.49
N PHE A 208 -4.33 -14.64 3.36
CA PHE A 208 -4.80 -15.22 2.12
C PHE A 208 -6.30 -15.02 2.05
N ASN A 209 -6.73 -14.14 1.14
CA ASN A 209 -8.13 -14.11 0.84
C ASN A 209 -8.37 -13.82 -0.64
N GLU A 210 -8.99 -14.78 -1.33
CA GLU A 210 -9.45 -14.67 -2.71
C GLU A 210 -10.73 -13.82 -2.77
N ILE A 211 -10.72 -12.69 -2.07
CA ILE A 211 -11.81 -11.71 -2.01
C ILE A 211 -11.44 -10.48 -2.82
N ALA A 212 -12.45 -9.69 -3.16
CA ALA A 212 -12.21 -8.40 -3.78
C ALA A 212 -11.39 -7.51 -2.82
N PRO A 213 -10.34 -6.81 -3.29
CA PRO A 213 -9.48 -6.01 -2.42
C PRO A 213 -10.21 -4.96 -1.58
N HIS A 214 -11.39 -4.47 -2.01
CA HIS A 214 -12.17 -3.52 -1.21
C HIS A 214 -12.72 -4.11 0.10
N GLN A 215 -12.79 -5.44 0.22
CA GLN A 215 -13.35 -6.12 1.39
C GLN A 215 -12.39 -6.14 2.57
N PHE A 216 -11.09 -5.93 2.35
CA PHE A 216 -10.11 -5.86 3.44
C PHE A 216 -9.31 -4.57 3.38
N GLN A 217 -9.40 -3.78 4.44
CA GLN A 217 -8.81 -2.44 4.51
C GLN A 217 -7.97 -2.29 5.78
N ILE A 218 -6.77 -1.74 5.63
CA ILE A 218 -5.88 -1.33 6.71
C ILE A 218 -5.69 0.18 6.63
N TRP A 219 -6.09 0.87 7.69
CA TRP A 219 -5.96 2.30 7.89
C TRP A 219 -4.90 2.56 8.96
N GLY A 220 -3.74 3.06 8.54
CA GLY A 220 -2.66 3.47 9.43
C GLY A 220 -2.99 4.79 10.11
N THR A 221 -3.13 4.78 11.43
CA THR A 221 -3.52 5.94 12.25
C THR A 221 -2.36 6.51 13.07
N ALA A 222 -1.14 6.00 12.86
CA ALA A 222 0.06 6.45 13.56
C ALA A 222 0.39 7.91 13.26
N THR A 223 0.74 8.68 14.29
CA THR A 223 1.01 10.12 14.16
C THR A 223 2.40 10.49 13.65
N ASN A 224 3.37 9.56 13.72
CA ASN A 224 4.77 9.85 13.38
C ASN A 224 5.38 8.83 12.42
N SER A 225 5.49 7.57 12.85
CA SER A 225 6.11 6.52 12.06
C SER A 225 5.46 5.19 12.36
N GLN A 226 5.22 4.41 11.32
CA GLN A 226 4.67 3.06 11.40
C GLN A 226 5.41 2.14 10.44
N ARG A 227 5.48 0.84 10.75
CA ARG A 227 5.95 -0.18 9.81
C ARG A 227 4.85 -1.16 9.48
N ILE A 228 4.72 -1.47 8.20
CA ILE A 228 3.84 -2.52 7.69
C ILE A 228 4.68 -3.47 6.85
N ASP A 229 5.07 -4.59 7.45
CA ASP A 229 6.04 -5.52 6.87
C ASP A 229 5.35 -6.84 6.44
N PHE A 230 5.48 -7.19 5.15
CA PHE A 230 5.15 -8.49 4.58
C PHE A 230 6.43 -9.24 4.25
N LEU A 231 6.72 -10.32 4.98
CA LEU A 231 7.99 -11.04 4.92
C LEU A 231 7.77 -12.53 4.63
N ASN A 232 8.77 -13.17 4.00
CA ASN A 232 8.87 -14.63 3.89
C ASN A 232 7.58 -15.30 3.38
N ASN A 233 7.11 -14.92 2.18
CA ASN A 233 5.85 -15.41 1.60
C ASN A 233 4.60 -14.90 2.36
N GLY A 234 4.60 -13.61 2.69
CA GLY A 234 3.42 -12.91 3.16
C GLY A 234 2.49 -12.63 1.97
N GLN A 235 1.22 -13.01 2.09
CA GLN A 235 0.21 -12.82 1.05
C GLN A 235 -0.81 -11.80 1.55
N PHE A 236 -1.32 -10.94 0.67
CA PHE A 236 -2.34 -9.94 1.02
C PHE A 236 -3.17 -9.53 -0.21
N SER A 237 -4.48 -9.49 -0.04
CA SER A 237 -5.43 -8.88 -0.98
C SER A 237 -6.24 -7.83 -0.21
N GLY A 238 -6.06 -6.55 -0.53
CA GLY A 238 -6.68 -5.49 0.25
C GLY A 238 -6.25 -4.07 -0.12
N VAL A 239 -6.77 -3.10 0.62
CA VAL A 239 -6.37 -1.70 0.56
C VAL A 239 -5.55 -1.35 1.81
N ILE A 240 -4.44 -0.64 1.63
CA ILE A 240 -3.65 -0.06 2.71
C ILE A 240 -3.61 1.45 2.49
N TYR A 241 -4.08 2.21 3.47
CA TYR A 241 -3.89 3.66 3.53
C TYR A 241 -3.22 3.99 4.86
N ALA A 242 -1.93 4.27 4.82
CA ALA A 242 -1.11 4.50 6.01
C ALA A 242 -0.02 5.56 5.69
N PRO A 243 -0.38 6.86 5.64
CA PRO A 243 0.49 7.91 5.10
C PRO A 243 1.80 8.08 5.88
N ASN A 244 1.82 7.71 7.16
CA ASN A 244 3.00 7.76 8.03
C ASN A 244 3.75 6.42 8.13
N ALA A 245 3.39 5.43 7.31
CA ALA A 245 4.00 4.10 7.34
C ALA A 245 5.05 3.88 6.24
N SER A 246 6.13 3.18 6.60
CA SER A 246 7.02 2.52 5.64
C SER A 246 6.51 1.09 5.42
N VAL A 247 6.17 0.75 4.17
CA VAL A 247 5.67 -0.58 3.78
C VAL A 247 6.82 -1.40 3.19
N LYS A 248 7.10 -2.56 3.77
CA LYS A 248 8.13 -3.48 3.25
C LYS A 248 7.51 -4.75 2.73
N ILE A 249 7.87 -5.11 1.51
CA ILE A 249 7.50 -6.38 0.89
C ILE A 249 8.79 -7.14 0.61
N LYS A 250 8.98 -8.29 1.27
CA LYS A 250 10.21 -9.08 1.20
C LYS A 250 9.96 -10.56 0.93
N GLY A 251 10.87 -11.16 0.17
CA GLY A 251 10.84 -12.60 -0.14
C GLY A 251 9.89 -12.87 -1.30
N ASP A 252 9.23 -14.03 -1.30
CA ASP A 252 8.27 -14.41 -2.34
C ASP A 252 6.83 -14.02 -1.91
N SER A 253 6.67 -12.76 -1.52
CA SER A 253 5.40 -12.22 -1.01
C SER A 253 4.59 -11.59 -2.16
N ASP A 254 3.31 -11.97 -2.34
CA ASP A 254 2.44 -11.40 -3.36
C ASP A 254 1.30 -10.57 -2.75
N LEU A 255 1.17 -9.34 -3.26
CA LEU A 255 0.19 -8.37 -2.79
C LEU A 255 -0.70 -7.90 -3.96
N TYR A 256 -2.00 -7.82 -3.71
CA TYR A 256 -3.02 -7.37 -4.66
C TYR A 256 -3.85 -6.25 -4.02
N GLY A 257 -4.12 -5.17 -4.76
CA GLY A 257 -5.00 -4.08 -4.32
C GLY A 257 -4.35 -2.71 -4.42
N SER A 258 -4.42 -1.88 -3.38
CA SER A 258 -3.90 -0.50 -3.41
C SER A 258 -3.14 -0.17 -2.13
N ILE A 259 -2.05 0.58 -2.24
CA ILE A 259 -1.21 1.00 -1.12
C ILE A 259 -0.92 2.49 -1.25
N VAL A 260 -1.26 3.25 -0.21
CA VAL A 260 -0.89 4.65 -0.01
C VAL A 260 -0.09 4.74 1.30
N CYS A 261 1.17 5.13 1.22
CA CYS A 261 2.07 5.19 2.37
C CYS A 261 3.26 6.15 2.15
N ALA A 262 4.13 6.32 3.16
CA ALA A 262 5.27 7.23 3.10
C ALA A 262 6.35 6.76 2.10
N ASP A 263 6.67 5.47 2.16
CA ASP A 263 7.61 4.78 1.28
C ASP A 263 7.27 3.29 1.16
N ILE A 264 7.66 2.68 0.03
CA ILE A 264 7.54 1.24 -0.22
C ILE A 264 8.92 0.66 -0.55
N ILE A 265 9.28 -0.40 0.16
CA ILE A 265 10.52 -1.15 -0.05
C ILE A 265 10.16 -2.56 -0.53
N LEU A 266 10.34 -2.84 -1.81
CA LEU A 266 10.16 -4.17 -2.41
C LEU A 266 11.52 -4.85 -2.61
N THR A 267 11.71 -6.02 -2.02
CA THR A 267 12.97 -6.80 -2.13
C THR A 267 12.71 -8.30 -2.27
N GLY A 268 13.50 -9.00 -3.09
CA GLY A 268 13.29 -10.43 -3.38
C GLY A 268 12.46 -10.64 -4.64
N SER A 269 11.73 -11.76 -4.72
CA SER A 269 10.94 -12.15 -5.91
C SER A 269 9.45 -11.82 -5.80
N GLY A 270 9.03 -11.19 -4.69
CA GLY A 270 7.65 -10.81 -4.44
C GLY A 270 7.14 -9.75 -5.42
N SER A 271 5.82 -9.69 -5.56
CA SER A 271 5.16 -8.80 -6.51
C SER A 271 4.03 -8.00 -5.86
N PHE A 272 3.84 -6.78 -6.35
CA PHE A 272 2.68 -5.95 -6.04
C PHE A 272 1.90 -5.72 -7.34
N ARG A 273 0.58 -5.93 -7.29
CA ARG A 273 -0.34 -5.70 -8.43
C ARG A 273 -1.47 -4.78 -7.99
N TYR A 274 -1.59 -3.65 -8.68
CA TYR A 274 -2.74 -2.78 -8.52
C TYR A 274 -4.01 -3.46 -9.05
N ASP A 275 -5.11 -3.40 -8.29
CA ASP A 275 -6.40 -3.89 -8.76
C ASP A 275 -7.23 -2.75 -9.36
N GLU A 276 -7.47 -2.81 -10.67
CA GLU A 276 -8.20 -1.78 -11.42
C GLU A 276 -9.66 -1.62 -10.96
N SER A 277 -10.25 -2.61 -10.30
CA SER A 277 -11.60 -2.48 -9.72
C SER A 277 -11.66 -1.38 -8.65
N LEU A 278 -10.52 -1.02 -8.05
CA LEU A 278 -10.41 0.06 -7.07
C LEU A 278 -10.41 1.46 -7.70
N ALA A 279 -10.25 1.60 -9.02
CA ALA A 279 -10.16 2.90 -9.69
C ALA A 279 -11.41 3.77 -9.49
N ASN A 280 -12.58 3.14 -9.34
CA ASN A 280 -13.86 3.80 -9.08
C ASN A 280 -14.36 3.58 -7.64
N TYR A 281 -13.52 3.02 -6.77
CA TYR A 281 -13.86 2.81 -5.37
C TYR A 281 -13.61 4.11 -4.60
N ALA A 282 -14.68 4.84 -4.26
CA ALA A 282 -14.58 6.09 -3.52
C ALA A 282 -14.43 5.89 -1.99
N GLY A 283 -14.51 4.66 -1.48
CA GLY A 283 -14.69 4.41 -0.05
C GLY A 283 -16.03 4.95 0.47
N ASP A 284 -16.43 4.55 1.68
CA ASP A 284 -17.54 5.19 2.41
C ASP A 284 -17.01 6.33 3.31
N THR A 285 -15.90 6.95 2.91
CA THR A 285 -15.27 8.04 3.64
C THR A 285 -15.63 9.35 2.95
N THR A 286 -15.97 10.38 3.72
CA THR A 286 -16.19 11.76 3.23
C THR A 286 -14.91 12.42 2.69
N SER A 287 -13.81 11.70 2.60
CA SER A 287 -12.55 12.15 2.01
C SER A 287 -12.64 12.04 0.49
N SER A 288 -12.22 13.07 -0.22
CA SER A 288 -12.14 13.07 -1.68
C SER A 288 -11.41 11.81 -2.16
N GLY A 289 -12.10 10.93 -2.87
CA GLY A 289 -11.52 9.75 -3.49
C GLY A 289 -10.36 10.11 -4.43
N PRO A 290 -9.63 9.09 -4.96
CA PRO A 290 -8.50 9.34 -5.84
C PRO A 290 -8.95 10.23 -7.03
N PRO A 291 -8.08 11.15 -7.49
CA PRO A 291 -8.41 12.12 -8.52
C PRO A 291 -8.95 11.42 -9.78
N GLU A 292 -10.22 11.65 -10.08
CA GLU A 292 -10.88 11.12 -11.27
C GLU A 292 -10.48 11.95 -12.50
N VAL A 293 -10.05 11.29 -13.58
CA VAL A 293 -9.90 11.94 -14.90
C VAL A 293 -11.29 12.20 -15.44
N THR A 294 -11.83 13.36 -15.09
CA THR A 294 -13.21 13.78 -15.38
C THR A 294 -13.44 14.20 -16.83
N PHE A 295 -12.36 14.37 -17.60
CA PHE A 295 -12.43 14.82 -18.98
C PHE A 295 -11.23 14.32 -19.78
N VAL A 296 -11.50 13.58 -20.86
CA VAL A 296 -10.54 13.31 -21.93
C VAL A 296 -11.15 13.86 -23.21
N GLU A 297 -10.59 14.96 -23.70
CA GLU A 297 -10.92 15.49 -25.02
C GLU A 297 -9.78 15.18 -25.97
N GLU A 298 -10.10 14.47 -27.05
CA GLU A 298 -9.17 14.24 -28.13
C GLU A 298 -9.05 15.54 -28.94
N LEU A 299 -7.92 16.23 -28.79
CA LEU A 299 -7.64 17.45 -29.55
C LEU A 299 -7.63 17.14 -31.05
N SER A 300 -8.46 17.84 -31.83
CA SER A 300 -8.58 17.64 -33.28
C SER A 300 -8.28 18.91 -34.06
N GLY A 301 -7.78 18.76 -35.29
CA GLY A 301 -7.51 19.90 -36.18
C GLY A 301 -6.50 20.90 -35.62
N ASP A 302 -6.86 22.19 -35.66
CA ASP A 302 -5.96 23.31 -35.30
C ASP A 302 -5.56 23.31 -33.81
N GLU A 303 -6.38 22.71 -32.94
CA GLU A 303 -6.12 22.61 -31.50
C GLU A 303 -4.98 21.62 -31.18
N ARG A 304 -4.74 20.66 -32.09
CA ARG A 304 -3.63 19.70 -31.98
C ARG A 304 -2.30 20.28 -32.47
N ALA A 305 -2.32 21.34 -33.29
CA ALA A 305 -1.15 21.87 -33.97
C ALA A 305 0.04 22.26 -33.05
N PRO A 306 -0.17 22.88 -31.87
CA PRO A 306 0.92 23.21 -30.94
C PRO A 306 1.61 21.97 -30.36
N TYR A 307 0.92 20.84 -30.34
CA TYR A 307 1.36 19.62 -29.64
C TYR A 307 2.04 18.61 -30.57
N LEU A 308 1.90 18.78 -31.89
CA LEU A 308 2.53 17.89 -32.89
C LEU A 308 4.07 17.86 -32.78
N ALA A 309 4.70 18.95 -32.32
CA ALA A 309 6.14 19.02 -32.12
C ALA A 309 6.64 18.13 -30.96
N TYR A 310 5.75 17.68 -30.07
CA TYR A 310 6.06 16.84 -28.92
C TYR A 310 5.76 15.35 -29.17
N PHE A 311 5.07 15.02 -30.25
CA PHE A 311 4.79 13.65 -30.67
C PHE A 311 5.62 13.35 -31.93
N ASN A 312 6.80 12.76 -31.77
CA ASN A 312 7.62 12.30 -32.89
C ASN A 312 6.90 11.16 -33.65
N LEU A 313 6.19 11.51 -34.72
CA LEU A 313 5.78 10.61 -35.80
C LEU A 313 6.77 10.70 -36.96
#